data_AF-H2ES91-F1
#
_entry.id   AF-H2ES91-F1
#
_cell.length_a   1.000
_cell.length_b   1.000
_cell.length_c   1.000
_cell.angle_alpha   90.00
_cell.angle_beta   90.00
_cell.angle_gamma   90.00
#
_symmetry.space_group_name_H-M   'P 1'
#
loop_
_entity.id
_entity.type
_entity.pdbx_description
1 polymer ?
#
loop_
_entity_poly.entity_id
_entity_poly.type
_entity_poly.pdbx_seq_one_letter_code
_entity_poly.pdbx_strand_id
1 'polypeptide(L)'
;MNINKIFYFDANEMRVLLNNGVVELNNAEVGILNLLLSENKIYSKNEIFTYAWEYNYRLHSSVVHQAISQLRKKFYRYNIEIIITERNKGYRINKLYVYKYMHRSLYVKYKFKTKIALAHMLNKHRF
;
A
#
# COMPACT_ATOMS: atom_id res chain seq x y z
N MET A 1 -12.15 -19.55 -16.62
CA MET A 1 -10.90 -19.83 -15.87
C MET A 1 -10.66 -18.67 -14.90
N ASN A 2 -11.05 -18.82 -13.64
CA ASN A 2 -11.02 -17.75 -12.65
C ASN A 2 -9.61 -17.69 -12.06
N ILE A 3 -8.71 -16.94 -12.70
CA ILE A 3 -7.34 -16.78 -12.24
C ILE A 3 -7.41 -15.94 -10.97
N ASN A 4 -7.41 -16.60 -9.81
CA ASN A 4 -7.29 -15.95 -8.52
C ASN A 4 -6.06 -15.03 -8.58
N LYS A 5 -6.29 -13.72 -8.45
CA LYS A 5 -5.21 -12.76 -8.34
C LYS A 5 -4.84 -12.65 -6.87
N ILE A 6 -3.57 -12.95 -6.57
CA ILE A 6 -2.96 -13.01 -5.26
C ILE A 6 -2.07 -11.78 -5.13
N PHE A 7 -2.39 -10.98 -4.13
CA PHE A 7 -1.55 -9.97 -3.52
C PHE A 7 -1.69 -10.22 -2.02
N TYR A 8 -0.69 -10.88 -1.45
CA TYR A 8 -0.64 -11.18 -0.03
C TYR A 8 0.58 -10.52 0.57
N PHE A 9 0.38 -9.51 1.40
CA PHE A 9 1.45 -8.87 2.13
C PHE A 9 1.59 -9.53 3.49
N ASP A 10 2.77 -10.08 3.76
CA ASP A 10 3.16 -10.66 5.03
C ASP A 10 4.27 -9.81 5.64
N ALA A 11 3.93 -9.04 6.68
CA ALA A 11 4.87 -8.16 7.35
C ALA A 11 5.89 -8.94 8.20
N ASN A 12 5.51 -10.12 8.72
CA ASN A 12 6.40 -10.93 9.55
C ASN A 12 7.46 -11.62 8.69
N GLU A 13 7.03 -12.15 7.55
CA GLU A 13 7.91 -12.76 6.55
C GLU A 13 8.54 -11.73 5.61
N MET A 14 8.28 -10.43 5.83
CA MET A 14 8.83 -9.31 5.08
C MET A 14 8.72 -9.45 3.56
N ARG A 15 7.57 -9.92 3.07
CA ARG A 15 7.37 -10.19 1.63
C ARG A 15 5.96 -9.94 1.15
N VAL A 16 5.83 -9.72 -0.15
CA VAL A 16 4.54 -9.75 -0.85
C VAL A 16 4.51 -10.92 -1.82
N LEU A 17 3.57 -11.84 -1.63
CA LEU A 17 3.28 -12.90 -2.59
C LEU A 17 2.37 -12.34 -3.69
N LEU A 18 2.79 -12.54 -4.93
CA LEU A 18 2.09 -12.18 -6.15
C LEU A 18 1.77 -13.45 -6.94
N ASN A 19 0.83 -13.35 -7.89
CA ASN A 19 0.51 -14.48 -8.78
C ASN A 19 1.72 -15.09 -9.51
N ASN A 20 2.69 -14.25 -9.85
CA ASN A 20 3.82 -14.59 -10.70
C ASN A 20 5.17 -14.43 -9.98
N GLY A 21 5.18 -14.39 -8.65
CA GLY A 21 6.41 -14.35 -7.89
C GLY A 21 6.29 -13.77 -6.49
N VAL A 22 7.43 -13.40 -5.93
CA VAL A 22 7.55 -12.86 -4.57
C VAL A 22 8.34 -11.55 -4.63
N VAL A 23 7.88 -10.55 -3.89
CA VAL A 23 8.60 -9.31 -3.64
C VAL A 23 9.14 -9.36 -2.22
N GLU A 24 10.44 -9.60 -2.08
CA GLU A 24 11.13 -9.47 -0.80
C GLU A 24 11.26 -7.99 -0.40
N LEU A 25 11.03 -7.68 0.86
CA LEU A 25 11.04 -6.33 1.42
C LEU A 25 12.12 -6.21 2.50
N ASN A 26 12.59 -4.99 2.74
CA ASN A 26 13.34 -4.65 3.94
C ASN A 26 12.41 -4.00 5.00
N ASN A 27 12.93 -3.75 6.21
CA ASN A 27 12.16 -3.19 7.32
C ASN A 27 11.45 -1.87 6.96
N ALA A 28 12.15 -0.97 6.28
CA ALA A 28 11.56 0.32 5.89
C ALA A 28 10.45 0.15 4.85
N GLU A 29 10.63 -0.75 3.87
CA GLU A 29 9.62 -1.05 2.87
C GLU A 29 8.37 -1.72 3.49
N VAL A 30 8.56 -2.61 4.47
CA VAL A 30 7.47 -3.18 5.28
C VAL A 30 6.72 -2.06 6.00
N GLY A 31 7.43 -1.15 6.68
CA GLY A 31 6.84 0.00 7.37
C GLY A 31 6.04 0.91 6.42
N ILE A 32 6.62 1.24 5.25
CA ILE A 32 5.96 2.03 4.21
C ILE A 32 4.66 1.34 3.76
N LEU A 33 4.72 0.05 3.39
CA LEU A 33 3.54 -0.67 2.90
C LEU A 33 2.47 -0.80 3.97
N ASN A 34 2.85 -1.14 5.22
CA ASN A 34 1.92 -1.16 6.36
C ASN A 34 1.18 0.18 6.50
N LEU A 35 1.92 1.30 6.48
CA LEU A 35 1.31 2.62 6.60
C LEU A 35 0.36 2.91 5.44
N LEU A 36 0.82 2.75 4.20
CA LEU A 36 0.03 3.09 3.01
C LEU A 36 -1.19 2.19 2.82
N LEU A 37 -1.15 0.94 3.30
CA LEU A 37 -2.27 0.00 3.26
C LEU A 37 -3.25 0.16 4.43
N SER A 38 -2.81 0.76 5.55
CA SER A 38 -3.63 0.88 6.76
C SER A 38 -4.89 1.75 6.56
N GLU A 39 -4.74 2.87 5.85
CA GLU A 39 -5.83 3.81 5.60
C GLU A 39 -5.76 4.33 4.17
N ASN A 40 -6.95 4.60 3.64
CA ASN A 40 -7.07 5.27 2.37
C ASN A 40 -6.87 6.79 2.53
N LYS A 41 -5.63 7.23 2.68
CA LYS A 41 -5.29 8.65 2.67
C LYS A 41 -3.91 8.90 2.05
N ILE A 42 -3.58 10.18 1.91
CA ILE A 42 -2.26 10.64 1.51
C ILE A 42 -1.43 10.80 2.78
N TYR A 43 -0.23 10.22 2.77
CA TYR A 43 0.75 10.40 3.84
C TYR A 43 1.87 11.30 3.34
N SER A 44 2.20 12.31 4.14
CA SER A 44 3.35 13.16 3.91
C SER A 44 4.66 12.39 4.05
N LYS A 45 5.74 12.97 3.51
CA LYS A 45 7.09 12.42 3.63
C LYS A 45 7.50 12.22 5.09
N ASN A 46 7.13 13.16 5.98
CA ASN A 46 7.48 13.08 7.39
C ASN A 46 6.68 12.01 8.13
N GLU A 47 5.39 11.85 7.85
CA GLU A 47 4.59 10.76 8.43
C GLU A 47 5.14 9.37 8.04
N ILE A 48 5.51 9.20 6.77
CA ILE A 48 6.14 7.96 6.30
C ILE A 48 7.47 7.71 7.00
N PHE A 49 8.31 8.75 7.12
CA PHE A 49 9.60 8.65 7.80
C PHE A 49 9.42 8.23 9.27
N THR A 50 8.57 8.94 10.00
CA THR A 50 8.27 8.68 11.42
C THR A 50 7.79 7.24 11.62
N TYR A 51 6.91 6.74 10.77
CA TYR A 51 6.35 5.40 10.92
C TYR A 51 7.33 4.30 10.51
N ALA A 52 7.95 4.40 9.34
CA ALA A 52 8.76 3.32 8.77
C ALA A 52 10.18 3.23 9.36
N TRP A 53 10.66 4.30 10.00
CA TRP A 53 11.95 4.34 10.67
C TRP A 53 11.84 4.62 12.18
N GLU A 54 10.62 4.61 12.74
CA GLU A 54 10.38 4.84 14.17
C GLU A 54 11.11 6.07 14.73
N TYR A 55 11.15 7.15 13.94
CA TYR A 55 11.84 8.39 14.30
C TYR A 55 13.36 8.21 14.58
N ASN A 56 14.04 7.32 13.83
CA ASN A 56 15.48 7.17 13.91
C ASN A 56 16.20 8.49 13.59
N TYR A 57 16.66 9.17 14.64
CA TYR A 57 17.26 10.51 14.62
C TYR A 57 18.54 10.62 13.77
N ARG A 58 19.14 9.48 13.38
CA ARG A 58 20.36 9.45 12.54
C ARG A 58 20.05 9.57 11.06
N LEU A 59 18.79 9.49 10.65
CA LEU A 59 18.38 9.52 9.26
C LEU A 59 17.62 10.80 8.95
N HIS A 60 17.80 11.31 7.74
CA HIS A 60 17.04 12.45 7.24
C HIS A 60 15.85 11.95 6.42
N SER A 61 14.73 12.69 6.43
CA SER A 61 13.50 12.27 5.73
C SER A 61 13.71 12.03 4.22
N SER A 62 14.79 12.55 3.61
CA SER A 62 15.20 12.27 2.22
C SER A 62 15.27 10.78 1.89
N VAL A 63 15.57 9.90 2.86
CA VAL A 63 15.58 8.44 2.66
C VAL A 63 14.24 7.90 2.18
N VAL A 64 13.13 8.56 2.50
CA VAL A 64 11.78 8.18 2.05
C VAL A 64 11.69 8.15 0.54
N HIS A 65 12.25 9.15 -0.15
CA HIS A 65 12.17 9.21 -1.62
C HIS A 65 12.93 8.05 -2.27
N GLN A 66 14.10 7.72 -1.73
CA GLN A 66 14.89 6.59 -2.19
C GLN A 66 14.16 5.27 -1.94
N ALA A 67 13.62 5.05 -0.74
CA ALA A 67 12.90 3.84 -0.39
C ALA A 67 11.64 3.64 -1.25
N ILE A 68 10.83 4.69 -1.47
CA ILE A 68 9.67 4.65 -2.37
C ILE A 68 10.10 4.29 -3.79
N SER A 69 11.21 4.84 -4.28
CA SER A 69 11.72 4.55 -5.62
C SER A 69 12.17 3.09 -5.76
N GLN A 70 12.87 2.56 -4.76
CA GLN A 70 13.30 1.15 -4.75
C GLN A 70 12.11 0.20 -4.66
N LEU A 71 11.14 0.52 -3.80
CA LEU A 71 9.90 -0.24 -3.67
C LEU A 71 9.12 -0.29 -5.00
N ARG A 72 8.96 0.86 -5.67
CA ARG A 72 8.35 0.92 -7.01
C ARG A 72 9.06 0.03 -8.00
N LYS A 73 10.41 0.05 -8.05
CA LYS A 73 11.18 -0.82 -8.96
C LYS A 73 10.92 -2.29 -8.70
N LYS A 74 10.78 -2.72 -7.44
CA LYS A 74 10.47 -4.11 -7.10
C LYS A 74 9.13 -4.56 -7.67
N PHE A 75 8.08 -3.75 -7.50
CA PHE A 75 6.74 -4.05 -8.03
C PHE A 75 6.64 -3.87 -9.55
N TYR A 76 7.41 -2.94 -10.12
CA TYR A 76 7.41 -2.70 -11.57
C TYR A 76 7.88 -3.93 -12.38
N ARG A 77 8.77 -4.77 -11.82
CA ARG A 77 9.16 -6.07 -12.42
C ARG A 77 7.97 -6.99 -12.68
N TYR A 78 6.90 -6.81 -11.91
CA TYR A 78 5.65 -7.57 -12.03
C TYR A 78 4.54 -6.77 -12.72
N ASN A 79 4.89 -5.64 -13.35
CA ASN A 79 3.97 -4.69 -13.98
C ASN A 79 2.92 -4.13 -13.01
N ILE A 80 3.34 -3.84 -11.77
CA ILE A 80 2.50 -3.30 -10.70
C ILE A 80 2.99 -1.92 -10.30
N GLU A 81 2.13 -0.91 -10.43
CA GLU A 81 2.36 0.43 -9.90
C GLU A 81 1.62 0.60 -8.57
N ILE A 82 2.28 0.27 -7.46
CA ILE A 82 1.61 0.17 -6.14
C ILE A 82 1.43 1.52 -5.41
N ILE A 83 2.24 2.54 -5.74
CA ILE A 83 2.30 3.80 -4.97
C ILE A 83 2.18 4.98 -5.91
N ILE A 84 1.24 5.89 -5.62
CA ILE A 84 1.03 7.14 -6.35
C ILE A 84 1.66 8.30 -5.58
N THR A 85 2.36 9.17 -6.31
CA THR A 85 2.83 10.45 -5.78
C THR A 85 1.73 11.49 -5.95
N GLU A 86 1.39 12.16 -4.86
CA GLU A 86 0.49 13.32 -4.85
C GLU A 86 1.34 14.57 -4.70
N ARG A 87 1.48 15.34 -5.80
CA ARG A 87 2.42 16.47 -5.89
C ARG A 87 2.22 17.45 -4.73
N ASN A 88 3.32 17.83 -4.09
CA ASN A 88 3.37 18.70 -2.91
C ASN A 88 2.60 18.21 -1.66
N LYS A 89 2.09 16.97 -1.67
CA LYS A 89 1.34 16.39 -0.55
C LYS A 89 2.05 15.17 0.04
N GLY A 90 2.48 14.23 -0.81
CA GLY A 90 3.14 13.01 -0.36
C GLY A 90 2.80 11.80 -1.21
N TYR A 91 2.48 10.68 -0.57
CA TYR A 91 2.27 9.39 -1.23
C TYR A 91 1.03 8.69 -0.73
N ARG A 92 0.40 7.89 -1.59
CA ARG A 92 -0.72 7.03 -1.23
C ARG A 92 -0.65 5.71 -1.99
N ILE A 93 -1.38 4.72 -1.51
CA ILE A 93 -1.55 3.45 -2.21
C ILE A 93 -2.35 3.61 -3.51
N ASN A 94 -1.93 2.88 -4.55
CA ASN A 94 -2.67 2.77 -5.80
C ASN A 94 -3.76 1.70 -5.70
N LYS A 95 -4.96 2.16 -5.36
CA LYS A 95 -6.10 1.27 -5.11
C LYS A 95 -6.55 0.43 -6.28
N LEU A 96 -6.51 0.98 -7.50
CA LEU A 96 -6.99 0.26 -8.68
C LEU A 96 -6.21 -1.03 -8.90
N TYR A 97 -4.93 -1.03 -8.52
CA TYR A 97 -4.07 -2.21 -8.58
C TYR A 97 -4.25 -3.10 -7.35
N VAL A 98 -4.20 -2.56 -6.13
CA VAL A 98 -4.39 -3.37 -4.92
C VAL A 98 -5.72 -4.14 -4.95
N TYR A 99 -6.83 -3.52 -5.39
CA TYR A 99 -8.12 -4.22 -5.51
C TYR A 99 -8.22 -5.19 -6.69
N LYS A 100 -7.44 -4.98 -7.76
CA LYS A 100 -7.37 -5.92 -8.90
C LYS A 100 -6.65 -7.21 -8.52
N TYR A 101 -5.80 -7.20 -7.49
CA TYR A 101 -4.99 -8.35 -7.08
C TYR A 101 -5.22 -8.85 -5.64
N MET A 102 -6.01 -8.18 -4.79
CA MET A 102 -6.32 -8.69 -3.45
C MET A 102 -7.38 -9.81 -3.47
N HIS A 103 -7.05 -10.96 -2.89
CA HIS A 103 -8.00 -12.05 -2.65
C HIS A 103 -9.03 -11.66 -1.56
N ARG A 104 -10.31 -11.99 -1.80
CA ARG A 104 -11.46 -11.67 -0.93
C ARG A 104 -11.36 -12.22 0.50
N SER A 105 -10.48 -13.20 0.79
CA SER A 105 -10.43 -13.88 2.10
C SER A 105 -9.59 -13.18 3.18
N LEU A 106 -8.73 -12.22 2.84
CA LEU A 106 -8.00 -11.42 3.84
C LEU A 106 -8.74 -10.16 4.27
N TYR A 107 -9.89 -9.90 3.64
CA TYR A 107 -10.79 -8.78 3.90
C TYR A 107 -11.69 -8.96 5.13
N VAL A 108 -11.44 -9.99 5.95
CA VAL A 108 -12.37 -10.36 7.03
C VAL A 108 -12.02 -9.70 8.37
N LYS A 109 -10.86 -9.07 8.57
CA LYS A 109 -10.53 -8.55 9.92
C LYS A 109 -10.39 -7.03 10.11
N TYR A 110 -10.11 -6.23 9.09
CA TYR A 110 -9.86 -4.79 9.31
C TYR A 110 -10.67 -3.86 8.39
N LYS A 111 -11.90 -3.56 8.83
CA LYS A 111 -12.47 -2.19 8.81
C LYS A 111 -12.95 -1.56 7.49
N PHE A 112 -12.87 -2.22 6.32
CA PHE A 112 -13.24 -1.56 5.04
C PHE A 112 -14.62 -1.84 4.45
N LYS A 113 -15.38 -2.83 4.95
CA LYS A 113 -16.73 -3.12 4.43
C LYS A 113 -17.75 -2.00 4.74
N THR A 114 -17.59 -1.26 5.83
CA THR A 114 -18.62 -0.31 6.30
C THR A 114 -18.59 1.03 5.56
N LYS A 115 -17.43 1.60 5.22
CA LYS A 115 -17.38 2.94 4.60
C LYS A 115 -17.73 2.97 3.10
N ILE A 116 -17.38 1.94 2.34
CA ILE A 116 -17.62 1.94 0.88
C ILE A 116 -19.09 1.66 0.56
N ALA A 117 -19.74 0.76 1.31
CA ALA A 117 -21.18 0.53 1.17
C ALA A 117 -22.01 1.79 1.52
N LEU A 118 -21.64 2.51 2.59
CA LEU A 118 -22.27 3.78 2.97
C LEU A 118 -22.09 4.87 1.89
N ALA A 119 -20.89 5.02 1.33
CA ALA A 119 -20.62 6.03 0.30
C ALA A 119 -21.33 5.75 -1.04
N HIS A 120 -21.57 4.47 -1.35
CA HIS A 120 -22.30 4.08 -2.56
C HIS A 120 -23.82 4.19 -2.39
N MET A 121 -24.35 3.93 -1.18
CA MET A 121 -25.77 4.11 -0.87
C MET A 121 -26.18 5.58 -0.76
N LEU A 122 -25.33 6.45 -0.20
CA LEU A 122 -25.62 7.89 -0.07
C LEU A 122 -25.63 8.65 -1.41
N ASN A 123 -25.01 8.10 -2.46
CA ASN A 123 -25.01 8.71 -3.80
C ASN A 123 -26.14 8.23 -4.72
N LYS A 124 -26.90 7.20 -4.34
CA LYS A 124 -27.96 6.61 -5.18
C LYS A 124 -29.35 7.24 -4.97
N HIS A 125 -29.52 8.13 -3.99
CA HIS A 125 -30.79 8.79 -3.66
C HIS A 125 -30.83 10.30 -4.00
N ARG A 126 -29.98 10.75 -4.94
CA ARG A 126 -29.90 12.16 -5.37
C ARG A 126 -30.19 12.41 -6.85
N PHE A 127 -30.94 11.51 -7.48
CA PHE A 127 -31.55 11.72 -8.79
C PHE A 127 -33.00 11.25 -8.74
#